data_AF-A0A9P7EFF8-F1
#
_entry.id   AF-A0A9P7EFF8-F1
#
_cell.length_a   1.000
_cell.length_b   1.000
_cell.length_c   1.000
_cell.angle_alpha   90.00
_cell.angle_beta   90.00
_cell.angle_gamma   90.00
#
_symmetry.space_group_name_H-M   'P 1'
#
loop_
_entity.id
_entity.type
_entity.pdbx_description
1 polymer ?
#
loop_
_entity_poly.entity_id
_entity_poly.type
_entity_poly.pdbx_seq_one_letter_code
_entity_poly.pdbx_strand_id
1 'polypeptide(L)'
;MIPFVEAAREKRSIFLRMPAVVGVLFQLFSFAVVIPIYYVALILSGAATGNPVKGRATKITQGNAEALLFALIAGYIIPTVCMVVFQDVTPTALWQGYPIIMSLAQFVYLVIRPSSRYVESGYATIQAMYGFIFVTSAIFHIYYTWPLFFDTQQFQKVLVPQLALSKRPLSLPEGAAAVIQWDAVFGIGSTLLVTFWFARGVKEMVLLFLWHVLSSVAFGPGAAIAGVLLFREARLNSRTAVEDKED
;
A
#
# COMPACT_ATOMS: atom_id res chain seq x y z
N MET A 1 -0.59 2.74 -2.61
CA MET A 1 0.85 2.79 -3.01
C MET A 1 1.39 1.56 -3.70
N ILE A 2 1.13 0.32 -3.23
CA ILE A 2 1.72 -0.90 -3.83
C ILE A 2 1.54 -0.96 -5.36
N PRO A 3 0.33 -0.74 -5.93
CA PRO A 3 0.17 -0.75 -7.39
C PRO A 3 1.08 0.23 -8.12
N PHE A 4 1.23 1.45 -7.59
CA PHE A 4 2.08 2.49 -8.17
C PHE A 4 3.57 2.14 -8.11
N VAL A 5 4.04 1.57 -7.00
CA VAL A 5 5.44 1.14 -6.87
C VAL A 5 5.77 0.01 -7.83
N GLU A 6 4.93 -1.01 -7.91
CA GLU A 6 5.13 -2.11 -8.86
C GLU A 6 5.02 -1.64 -10.32
N ALA A 7 4.18 -0.63 -10.58
CA ALA A 7 4.08 0.03 -11.88
C ALA A 7 5.32 0.86 -12.24
N ALA A 8 6.18 1.23 -11.29
CA ALA A 8 7.39 2.00 -11.56
C ALA A 8 8.61 1.13 -11.89
N ARG A 9 8.51 -0.20 -11.75
CA ARG A 9 9.61 -1.13 -12.08
C ARG A 9 9.79 -1.28 -13.59
N GLU A 10 11.04 -1.45 -14.02
CA GLU A 10 11.42 -1.48 -15.43
C GLU A 10 10.83 -2.67 -16.22
N LYS A 11 10.87 -3.90 -15.66
CA LYS A 11 10.38 -5.12 -16.35
C LYS A 11 9.12 -5.69 -15.72
N ARG A 12 8.11 -4.83 -15.56
CA ARG A 12 6.78 -5.19 -15.05
C ARG A 12 5.88 -5.82 -16.11
N SER A 13 5.00 -6.73 -15.70
CA SER A 13 3.97 -7.31 -16.55
C SER A 13 2.94 -6.25 -16.97
N ILE A 14 2.26 -6.47 -18.10
CA ILE A 14 1.27 -5.51 -18.64
C ILE A 14 0.16 -5.21 -17.63
N PHE A 15 -0.27 -6.21 -16.86
CA PHE A 15 -1.32 -6.09 -15.85
C PHE A 15 -0.94 -5.16 -14.69
N LEU A 16 0.37 -5.02 -14.40
CA LEU A 16 0.86 -4.15 -13.32
C LEU A 16 1.17 -2.73 -13.81
N ARG A 17 0.99 -2.42 -15.10
CA ARG A 17 1.37 -1.10 -15.66
C ARG A 17 0.37 0.01 -15.39
N MET A 18 -0.85 -0.32 -14.98
CA MET A 18 -1.98 0.62 -14.91
C MET A 18 -2.42 0.83 -13.46
N PRO A 19 -1.60 1.47 -12.61
CA PRO A 19 -1.90 1.61 -11.18
C PRO A 19 -3.11 2.52 -10.93
N ALA A 20 -3.33 3.55 -11.76
CA ALA A 20 -4.53 4.38 -11.68
C ALA A 20 -5.81 3.60 -11.98
N VAL A 21 -5.79 2.66 -12.94
CA VAL A 21 -6.96 1.82 -13.22
C VAL A 21 -7.31 0.98 -12.00
N VAL A 22 -6.30 0.36 -11.36
CA VAL A 22 -6.50 -0.38 -10.10
C VAL A 22 -7.07 0.53 -9.01
N GLY A 23 -6.55 1.75 -8.87
CA GLY A 23 -7.05 2.72 -7.90
C GLY A 23 -8.46 3.23 -8.19
N VAL A 24 -8.84 3.44 -9.45
CA VAL A 24 -10.21 3.83 -9.84
C VAL A 24 -11.17 2.68 -9.59
N LEU A 25 -10.80 1.45 -9.93
CA LEU A 25 -11.61 0.27 -9.63
C LEU A 25 -11.81 0.13 -8.12
N PHE A 26 -10.79 0.41 -7.31
CA PHE A 26 -10.91 0.42 -5.84
C PHE A 26 -11.99 1.39 -5.37
N GLN A 27 -12.09 2.58 -5.96
CA GLN A 27 -13.13 3.56 -5.61
C GLN A 27 -14.53 3.11 -6.03
N LEU A 28 -14.66 2.40 -7.14
CA LEU A 28 -15.95 1.97 -7.69
C LEU A 28 -16.49 0.69 -7.04
N PHE A 29 -15.61 -0.28 -6.74
CA PHE A 29 -15.99 -1.63 -6.32
C PHE A 29 -15.59 -2.00 -4.90
N SER A 30 -14.78 -1.18 -4.21
CA SER A 30 -14.17 -1.38 -2.88
C SER A 30 -12.77 -2.00 -2.87
N PHE A 31 -12.06 -1.79 -1.75
CA PHE A 31 -10.74 -2.35 -1.47
C PHE A 31 -10.74 -3.87 -1.45
N ALA A 32 -11.72 -4.44 -0.76
CA ALA A 32 -11.90 -5.85 -0.51
C ALA A 32 -12.07 -6.68 -1.78
N VAL A 33 -12.60 -6.09 -2.85
CA VAL A 33 -12.80 -6.79 -4.12
C VAL A 33 -11.56 -6.65 -5.00
N VAL A 34 -11.07 -5.43 -5.17
CA VAL A 34 -10.07 -5.12 -6.21
C VAL A 34 -8.68 -5.60 -5.82
N ILE A 35 -8.30 -5.47 -4.55
CA ILE A 35 -6.93 -5.73 -4.13
C ILE A 35 -6.57 -7.23 -4.08
N PRO A 36 -7.45 -8.15 -3.66
CA PRO A 36 -7.17 -9.58 -3.82
C PRO A 36 -6.93 -9.97 -5.28
N ILE A 37 -7.74 -9.44 -6.22
CA ILE A 37 -7.57 -9.69 -7.66
C ILE A 37 -6.22 -9.15 -8.15
N TYR A 38 -5.87 -7.93 -7.74
CA TYR A 38 -4.57 -7.34 -8.04
C TYR A 38 -3.41 -8.21 -7.51
N TYR A 39 -3.52 -8.75 -6.30
CA TYR A 39 -2.48 -9.61 -5.74
C TYR A 39 -2.39 -10.98 -6.40
N VAL A 40 -3.50 -11.56 -6.87
CA VAL A 40 -3.45 -12.73 -7.73
C VAL A 40 -2.64 -12.41 -8.99
N ALA A 41 -2.88 -11.27 -9.64
CA ALA A 41 -2.08 -10.84 -10.78
C ALA A 41 -0.60 -10.61 -10.42
N LEU A 42 -0.31 -10.05 -9.25
CA LEU A 42 1.06 -9.85 -8.74
C LEU A 42 1.80 -11.18 -8.51
N ILE A 43 1.09 -12.18 -7.98
CA ILE A 43 1.60 -13.54 -7.74
C ILE A 43 1.82 -14.27 -9.06
N LEU A 44 0.82 -14.29 -9.95
CA LEU A 44 0.89 -15.00 -11.24
C LEU A 44 1.93 -14.37 -12.18
N SER A 45 2.11 -13.06 -12.11
CA SER A 45 3.20 -12.38 -12.78
C SER A 45 4.54 -12.55 -12.08
N GLY A 46 4.62 -13.32 -10.99
CA GLY A 46 5.80 -13.58 -10.17
C GLY A 46 6.55 -12.33 -9.68
N ALA A 47 5.88 -11.18 -9.64
CA ALA A 47 6.40 -9.95 -9.03
C ALA A 47 6.37 -10.06 -7.49
N ALA A 48 5.50 -10.91 -6.95
CA ALA A 48 5.42 -11.19 -5.53
C ALA A 48 6.51 -12.18 -5.03
N THR A 49 7.36 -12.77 -5.86
CA THR A 49 8.26 -13.84 -5.38
C THR A 49 9.40 -13.31 -4.50
N GLY A 50 9.68 -14.00 -3.39
CA GLY A 50 10.84 -13.70 -2.52
C GLY A 50 12.21 -13.99 -3.14
N ASN A 51 12.21 -14.75 -4.23
CA ASN A 51 13.35 -15.01 -5.08
C ASN A 51 13.12 -14.33 -6.43
N PRO A 52 13.71 -13.14 -6.68
CA PRO A 52 13.72 -12.58 -8.03
C PRO A 52 14.36 -13.58 -9.00
N VAL A 53 13.67 -13.85 -10.10
CA VAL A 53 14.18 -14.69 -11.19
C VAL A 53 15.18 -13.86 -11.99
N LYS A 54 16.34 -14.44 -12.35
CA LYS A 54 17.37 -13.79 -13.18
C LYS A 54 16.73 -13.12 -14.40
N GLY A 55 17.06 -11.85 -14.62
CA GLY A 55 16.55 -11.07 -15.75
C GLY A 55 15.24 -10.32 -15.51
N ARG A 56 14.52 -10.54 -14.39
CA ARG A 56 13.34 -9.74 -14.01
C ARG A 56 13.83 -8.47 -13.30
N ALA A 57 13.79 -7.33 -13.99
CA ALA A 57 14.28 -6.06 -13.45
C ALA A 57 13.33 -5.57 -12.36
N THR A 58 13.75 -5.80 -11.11
CA THR A 58 13.15 -5.30 -9.88
C THR A 58 13.56 -3.85 -9.59
N LYS A 59 14.49 -3.30 -10.38
CA LYS A 59 15.03 -1.94 -10.24
C LYS A 59 13.93 -0.89 -10.47
N ILE A 60 13.98 0.15 -9.64
CA ILE A 60 13.23 1.40 -9.79
C ILE A 60 14.30 2.48 -9.94
N THR A 61 14.21 3.29 -11.00
CA THR A 61 15.13 4.41 -11.22
C THR A 61 14.88 5.51 -10.20
N GLN A 62 15.90 6.31 -9.90
CA GLN A 62 15.78 7.45 -9.00
C GLN A 62 14.69 8.44 -9.47
N GLY A 63 14.61 8.73 -10.77
CA GLY A 63 13.57 9.59 -11.34
C GLY A 63 12.15 9.05 -11.09
N ASN A 64 11.93 7.75 -11.27
CA ASN A 64 10.64 7.13 -10.97
C ASN A 64 10.33 7.10 -9.47
N ALA A 65 11.32 6.87 -8.63
CA ALA A 65 11.13 6.86 -7.17
C ALA A 65 10.75 8.25 -6.63
N GLU A 66 11.41 9.30 -7.10
CA GLU A 66 11.05 10.67 -6.74
C GLU A 66 9.67 11.08 -7.29
N ALA A 67 9.36 10.70 -8.53
CA ALA A 67 8.04 10.95 -9.10
C ALA A 67 6.92 10.26 -8.30
N LEU A 68 7.19 9.05 -7.79
CA LEU A 68 6.26 8.33 -6.91
C LEU A 68 6.08 9.02 -5.56
N LEU A 69 7.18 9.48 -4.94
CA LEU A 69 7.12 10.22 -3.68
C LEU A 69 6.34 11.54 -3.85
N PHE A 70 6.62 12.28 -4.93
CA PHE A 70 5.88 13.49 -5.27
C PHE A 70 4.40 13.19 -5.51
N ALA A 71 4.09 12.15 -6.28
CA ALA A 71 2.71 11.74 -6.55
C ALA A 71 1.97 11.32 -5.27
N LEU A 72 2.62 10.63 -4.34
CA LEU A 72 2.05 10.29 -3.04
C LEU A 72 1.70 11.56 -2.25
N ILE A 73 2.62 12.53 -2.19
CA ILE A 73 2.41 13.77 -1.45
C ILE A 73 1.29 14.61 -2.09
N ALA A 74 1.44 14.94 -3.37
CA ALA A 74 0.54 15.84 -4.08
C ALA A 74 -0.82 15.21 -4.38
N GLY A 75 -0.82 13.93 -4.76
CA GLY A 75 -2.01 13.24 -5.24
C GLY A 75 -2.80 12.50 -4.17
N TYR A 76 -2.22 12.21 -3.00
CA TYR A 76 -2.91 11.47 -1.94
C TYR A 76 -2.86 12.17 -0.58
N ILE A 77 -1.68 12.53 -0.08
CA ILE A 77 -1.54 13.09 1.27
C ILE A 77 -2.22 14.45 1.39
N ILE A 78 -1.90 15.40 0.50
CA ILE A 78 -2.51 16.74 0.53
C ILE A 78 -4.03 16.66 0.42
N PRO A 79 -4.63 15.95 -0.55
CA PRO A 79 -6.09 15.76 -0.61
C PRO A 79 -6.67 15.15 0.66
N THR A 80 -5.99 14.16 1.28
CA THR A 80 -6.46 13.52 2.52
C THR A 80 -6.47 14.52 3.68
N VAL A 81 -5.42 15.33 3.83
CA VAL A 81 -5.35 16.37 4.86
C VAL A 81 -6.46 17.40 4.64
N CYS A 82 -6.67 17.87 3.42
CA CYS A 82 -7.76 18.79 3.09
C CYS A 82 -9.13 18.21 3.45
N MET A 83 -9.37 16.93 3.15
CA MET A 83 -10.61 16.24 3.51
C MET A 83 -10.84 16.24 5.03
N VAL A 84 -9.81 15.89 5.81
CA VAL A 84 -9.91 15.79 7.28
C VAL A 84 -10.05 17.16 7.95
N VAL A 85 -9.32 18.17 7.47
CA VAL A 85 -9.28 19.52 8.08
C VAL A 85 -10.51 20.33 7.74
N PHE A 86 -10.94 20.33 6.47
CA PHE A 86 -12.08 21.15 6.04
C PHE A 86 -13.42 20.49 6.32
N GLN A 87 -13.48 19.15 6.39
CA GLN A 87 -14.71 18.39 6.62
C GLN A 87 -15.86 18.77 5.68
N ASP A 88 -15.51 19.22 4.47
CA ASP A 88 -16.43 19.69 3.45
C ASP A 88 -16.62 18.64 2.35
N VAL A 89 -17.78 18.70 1.67
CA VAL A 89 -18.12 17.79 0.58
C VAL A 89 -17.15 17.96 -0.60
N THR A 90 -16.65 19.17 -0.86
CA THR A 90 -15.81 19.49 -2.02
C THR A 90 -14.44 18.82 -1.94
N PRO A 91 -13.63 18.97 -0.87
CA PRO A 91 -12.37 18.22 -0.73
C PRO A 91 -12.59 16.70 -0.72
N THR A 92 -13.69 16.23 -0.12
CA THR A 92 -14.02 14.80 -0.07
C THR A 92 -14.30 14.23 -1.45
N ALA A 93 -15.04 14.95 -2.29
CA ALA A 93 -15.31 14.57 -3.67
C ALA A 93 -14.03 14.57 -4.53
N LEU A 94 -13.17 15.60 -4.36
CA LEU A 94 -11.89 15.65 -5.04
C LEU A 94 -10.97 14.48 -4.64
N TRP A 95 -11.00 14.09 -3.37
CA TRP A 95 -10.21 12.97 -2.86
C TRP A 95 -10.58 11.63 -3.52
N GLN A 96 -11.84 11.43 -3.94
CA GLN A 96 -12.24 10.23 -4.69
C GLN A 96 -11.43 10.06 -5.99
N GLY A 97 -10.98 11.16 -6.60
CA GLY A 97 -10.14 11.17 -7.79
C GLY A 97 -8.65 10.92 -7.55
N TYR A 98 -8.22 10.63 -6.31
CA TYR A 98 -6.79 10.54 -5.96
C TYR A 98 -5.96 9.64 -6.89
N PRO A 99 -6.43 8.47 -7.40
CA PRO A 99 -5.59 7.63 -8.24
C PRO A 99 -5.20 8.32 -9.55
N ILE A 100 -6.12 9.09 -10.13
CA ILE A 100 -5.89 9.86 -11.35
C ILE A 100 -4.95 11.03 -11.06
N ILE A 101 -5.20 11.75 -9.96
CA ILE A 101 -4.35 12.87 -9.54
C ILE A 101 -2.91 12.41 -9.28
N MET A 102 -2.73 11.28 -8.60
CA MET A 102 -1.41 10.65 -8.41
C MET A 102 -0.72 10.33 -9.73
N SER A 103 -1.42 9.68 -10.67
CA SER A 103 -0.85 9.37 -11.98
C SER A 103 -0.49 10.62 -12.79
N LEU A 104 -1.32 11.67 -12.73
CA LEU A 104 -1.03 12.95 -13.37
C LEU A 104 0.16 13.64 -12.73
N ALA A 105 0.24 13.68 -11.40
CA ALA A 105 1.36 14.25 -10.66
C ALA A 105 2.67 13.52 -10.97
N GLN A 106 2.64 12.19 -11.02
CA GLN A 106 3.79 11.37 -11.42
C GLN A 106 4.24 11.70 -12.85
N PHE A 107 3.29 11.80 -13.80
CA PHE A 107 3.56 12.15 -15.18
C PHE A 107 4.19 13.54 -15.30
N VAL A 108 3.57 14.56 -14.69
CA VAL A 108 4.07 15.94 -14.68
C VAL A 108 5.48 16.00 -14.10
N TYR A 109 5.74 15.29 -13.01
CA TYR A 109 7.08 15.22 -12.43
C TYR A 109 8.11 14.65 -13.40
N LEU A 110 7.78 13.55 -14.08
CA LEU A 110 8.68 12.91 -15.05
C LEU A 110 8.89 13.73 -16.33
N VAL A 111 7.94 14.60 -16.70
CA VAL A 111 8.13 15.56 -17.79
C VAL A 111 9.15 16.64 -17.40
N ILE A 112 9.10 17.12 -16.16
CA ILE A 112 10.00 18.16 -15.64
C ILE A 112 11.39 17.58 -15.36
N ARG A 113 11.45 16.39 -14.76
CA ARG A 113 12.68 15.66 -14.43
C ARG A 113 12.63 14.25 -15.04
N PRO A 114 12.98 14.12 -16.34
CA PRO A 114 13.07 12.83 -16.98
C PRO A 114 14.04 11.91 -16.25
N SER A 115 13.76 10.61 -16.26
CA SER A 115 14.72 9.64 -15.73
C SER A 115 16.05 9.76 -16.48
N SER A 116 17.15 9.91 -15.73
CA SER A 116 18.51 9.99 -16.28
C SER A 116 18.80 8.78 -17.17
N ARG A 117 19.63 8.99 -18.22
CA ARG A 117 20.16 7.90 -19.05
C ARG A 117 21.10 6.99 -18.26
N TYR A 118 21.71 7.50 -17.19
CA TYR A 118 22.47 6.71 -16.23
C TYR A 118 21.51 6.22 -15.15
N VAL A 119 21.39 4.91 -15.01
CA VAL A 119 20.44 4.28 -14.09
C VAL A 119 20.94 4.46 -12.66
N GLU A 120 20.62 5.60 -12.07
CA GLU A 120 20.73 5.80 -10.63
C GLU A 120 19.62 5.01 -9.93
N SER A 121 20.00 4.26 -8.89
CA SER A 121 19.06 3.46 -8.12
C SER A 121 18.15 4.35 -7.28
N GLY A 122 16.84 4.16 -7.43
CA GLY A 122 15.80 4.80 -6.61
C GLY A 122 15.63 4.24 -5.21
N TYR A 123 16.48 3.28 -4.81
CA TYR A 123 16.31 2.49 -3.59
C TYR A 123 16.17 3.35 -2.33
N ALA A 124 17.07 4.31 -2.10
CA ALA A 124 17.05 5.16 -0.91
C ALA A 124 15.75 5.97 -0.82
N THR A 125 15.28 6.50 -1.95
CA THR A 125 14.03 7.26 -2.04
C THR A 125 12.81 6.39 -1.74
N ILE A 126 12.76 5.16 -2.28
CA ILE A 126 11.68 4.21 -1.97
C ILE A 126 11.70 3.78 -0.50
N GLN A 127 12.89 3.57 0.09
CA GLN A 127 13.02 3.30 1.53
C GLN A 127 12.51 4.47 2.36
N ALA A 128 12.92 5.71 2.03
CA ALA A 128 12.43 6.90 2.72
C ALA A 128 10.91 7.05 2.61
N MET A 129 10.34 6.80 1.43
CA MET A 129 8.89 6.82 1.21
C MET A 129 8.16 5.79 2.06
N TYR A 130 8.60 4.53 2.11
CA TYR A 130 7.96 3.52 2.96
C TYR A 130 8.19 3.78 4.45
N GLY A 131 9.36 4.31 4.85
CA GLY A 131 9.62 4.76 6.21
C GLY A 131 8.67 5.88 6.63
N PHE A 132 8.44 6.85 5.74
CA PHE A 132 7.44 7.90 5.94
C PHE A 132 6.02 7.33 6.11
N ILE A 133 5.61 6.38 5.25
CA ILE A 133 4.31 5.70 5.36
C ILE A 133 4.20 4.94 6.68
N PHE A 134 5.27 4.25 7.10
CA PHE A 134 5.32 3.54 8.37
C PHE A 134 5.07 4.50 9.54
N VAL A 135 5.85 5.58 9.63
CA VAL A 135 5.77 6.54 10.75
C VAL A 135 4.41 7.23 10.80
N THR A 136 3.93 7.73 9.66
CA THR A 136 2.63 8.40 9.60
C THR A 136 1.48 7.47 9.95
N SER A 137 1.48 6.23 9.43
CA SER A 137 0.47 5.23 9.79
C SER A 137 0.53 4.88 11.28
N ALA A 138 1.74 4.77 11.86
CA ALA A 138 1.92 4.47 13.27
C ALA A 138 1.39 5.58 14.17
N ILE A 139 1.69 6.84 13.85
CA ILE A 139 1.18 8.02 14.58
C ILE A 139 -0.34 8.01 14.60
N PHE A 140 -0.98 7.83 13.43
CA PHE A 140 -2.45 7.83 13.36
C PHE A 140 -3.08 6.66 14.11
N HIS A 141 -2.48 5.46 14.05
CA HIS A 141 -2.98 4.31 14.81
C HIS A 141 -2.84 4.51 16.31
N ILE A 142 -1.69 5.01 16.77
CA ILE A 142 -1.48 5.31 18.20
C ILE A 142 -2.46 6.37 18.67
N TYR A 143 -2.68 7.42 17.88
CA TYR A 143 -3.55 8.52 18.27
C TYR A 143 -5.04 8.13 18.30
N TYR A 144 -5.53 7.46 17.25
CA TYR A 144 -6.96 7.17 17.10
C TYR A 144 -7.38 5.78 17.60
N THR A 145 -6.50 4.78 17.52
CA THR A 145 -6.86 3.39 17.80
C THR A 145 -6.49 2.94 19.21
N TRP A 146 -5.31 3.31 19.72
CA TRP A 146 -4.90 2.85 21.06
C TRP A 146 -5.86 3.23 22.19
N PRO A 147 -6.46 4.44 22.23
CA PRO A 147 -7.45 4.75 23.25
C PRO A 147 -8.62 3.75 23.29
N LEU A 148 -8.97 3.17 22.14
CA LEU A 148 -10.04 2.18 22.04
C LEU A 148 -9.70 0.87 22.76
N PHE A 149 -8.43 0.49 22.90
CA PHE A 149 -8.05 -0.73 23.63
C PHE A 149 -8.45 -0.69 25.11
N PHE A 150 -8.71 0.49 25.65
CA PHE A 150 -9.17 0.69 27.03
C PHE A 150 -10.70 0.83 27.14
N ASP A 151 -11.42 0.81 26.01
CA ASP A 151 -12.89 0.79 25.94
C ASP A 151 -13.34 -0.35 25.01
N THR A 152 -13.55 -1.54 25.60
CA THR A 152 -13.93 -2.75 24.86
C THR A 152 -15.18 -2.57 24.01
N GLN A 153 -16.15 -1.74 24.44
CA GLN A 153 -17.38 -1.54 23.68
C GLN A 153 -17.12 -0.71 22.42
N GLN A 154 -16.37 0.39 22.56
CA GLN A 154 -15.99 1.21 21.41
C GLN A 154 -15.04 0.45 20.48
N PHE A 155 -14.09 -0.31 21.04
CA PHE A 155 -13.20 -1.17 20.27
C PHE A 155 -13.98 -2.13 19.36
N GLN A 156 -14.92 -2.88 19.94
CA GLN A 156 -15.76 -3.82 19.18
C GLN A 156 -16.58 -3.09 18.13
N LYS A 157 -17.18 -1.94 18.49
CA LYS A 157 -18.01 -1.16 17.57
C LYS A 157 -17.23 -0.64 16.37
N VAL A 158 -15.95 -0.26 16.53
CA VAL A 158 -15.14 0.39 15.49
C VAL A 158 -14.34 -0.61 14.68
N LEU A 159 -13.74 -1.63 15.31
CA LEU A 159 -12.74 -2.50 14.66
C LEU A 159 -13.21 -3.91 14.38
N VAL A 160 -14.28 -4.39 15.00
CA VAL A 160 -14.79 -5.75 14.80
C VAL A 160 -16.00 -5.69 13.87
N PRO A 161 -15.91 -6.23 12.63
CA PRO A 161 -17.06 -6.28 11.75
C PRO A 161 -18.19 -7.08 12.40
N GLN A 162 -19.42 -6.60 12.22
CA GLN A 162 -20.60 -7.32 12.70
C GLN A 162 -20.75 -8.63 11.91
N LEU A 163 -20.60 -9.77 12.60
CA LEU A 163 -20.73 -11.10 12.02
C LEU A 163 -22.20 -11.57 11.95
N ALA A 164 -23.04 -11.08 12.85
CA ALA A 164 -24.45 -11.44 12.89
C ALA A 164 -25.27 -10.50 12.00
N LEU A 165 -26.19 -11.07 11.22
CA LEU A 165 -27.21 -10.29 10.52
C LEU A 165 -28.03 -9.52 11.54
N SER A 166 -28.07 -8.20 11.40
CA SER A 166 -28.90 -7.35 12.27
C SER A 166 -30.36 -7.73 12.09
N LYS A 167 -31.06 -8.01 13.20
CA LYS A 167 -32.51 -8.29 13.22
C LYS A 167 -33.35 -7.05 12.90
N ARG A 168 -32.76 -5.85 13.00
CA ARG A 168 -33.37 -4.57 12.61
C ARG A 168 -32.71 -4.00 11.35
N PRO A 169 -33.43 -3.22 10.54
CA PRO A 169 -32.80 -2.40 9.50
C PRO A 169 -31.73 -1.50 10.11
N LEU A 170 -30.55 -1.46 9.48
CA LEU A 170 -29.48 -0.55 9.84
C LEU A 170 -29.80 0.85 9.31
N SER A 171 -29.45 1.88 10.08
CA SER A 171 -29.41 3.25 9.53
C SER A 171 -28.30 3.38 8.48
N LEU A 172 -28.37 4.38 7.61
CA LEU A 172 -27.37 4.59 6.57
C LEU A 172 -25.93 4.70 7.12
N PRO A 173 -25.65 5.46 8.21
CA PRO A 173 -24.30 5.51 8.79
C PRO A 173 -23.84 4.18 9.38
N GLU A 174 -24.75 3.41 10.01
CA GLU A 174 -24.43 2.08 10.55
C GLU A 174 -24.10 1.10 9.41
N GLY A 175 -24.88 1.12 8.33
CA GLY A 175 -24.62 0.31 7.15
C GLY A 175 -23.30 0.68 6.47
N ALA A 176 -23.02 1.97 6.29
CA ALA A 176 -21.76 2.44 5.73
C ALA A 176 -20.55 2.03 6.58
N ALA A 177 -20.64 2.17 7.91
CA ALA A 177 -19.58 1.73 8.82
C ALA A 177 -19.34 0.21 8.72
N ALA A 178 -20.40 -0.61 8.68
CA ALA A 178 -20.28 -2.05 8.52
C ALA A 178 -19.61 -2.44 7.19
N VAL A 179 -19.95 -1.75 6.09
CA VAL A 179 -19.30 -1.96 4.78
C VAL A 179 -17.81 -1.60 4.87
N ILE A 180 -17.46 -0.45 5.46
CA ILE A 180 -16.05 -0.02 5.60
C ILE A 180 -15.24 -1.01 6.46
N GLN A 181 -15.83 -1.55 7.53
CA GLN A 181 -15.16 -2.56 8.38
C GLN A 181 -14.85 -3.83 7.61
N TRP A 182 -15.82 -4.37 6.86
CA TRP A 182 -15.60 -5.54 6.03
C TRP A 182 -14.62 -5.24 4.88
N ASP A 183 -14.70 -4.05 4.30
CA ASP A 183 -13.79 -3.58 3.26
C ASP A 183 -12.34 -3.58 3.76
N ALA A 184 -12.13 -3.05 4.97
CA ALA A 184 -10.85 -3.05 5.64
C ALA A 184 -10.36 -4.46 5.96
N VAL A 185 -11.21 -5.35 6.50
CA VAL A 185 -10.80 -6.72 6.86
C VAL A 185 -10.33 -7.51 5.65
N PHE A 186 -11.09 -7.51 4.55
CA PHE A 186 -10.70 -8.28 3.36
C PHE A 186 -9.55 -7.60 2.59
N GLY A 187 -9.54 -6.28 2.49
CA GLY A 187 -8.48 -5.55 1.80
C GLY A 187 -7.14 -5.60 2.54
N ILE A 188 -7.13 -5.35 3.86
CA ILE A 188 -5.93 -5.48 4.70
C ILE A 188 -5.54 -6.96 4.78
N GLY A 189 -6.49 -7.86 5.06
CA GLY A 189 -6.21 -9.30 5.17
C GLY A 189 -5.55 -9.87 3.92
N SER A 190 -6.05 -9.56 2.73
CA SER A 190 -5.40 -9.96 1.47
C SER A 190 -4.02 -9.33 1.29
N THR A 191 -3.81 -8.10 1.74
CA THR A 191 -2.50 -7.43 1.73
C THR A 191 -1.50 -8.11 2.66
N LEU A 192 -1.92 -8.54 3.85
CA LEU A 192 -1.07 -9.31 4.75
C LEU A 192 -0.74 -10.67 4.12
N LEU A 193 -1.73 -11.37 3.56
CA LEU A 193 -1.55 -12.69 2.95
C LEU A 193 -0.57 -12.66 1.77
N VAL A 194 -0.66 -11.68 0.86
CA VAL A 194 0.27 -11.62 -0.28
C VAL A 194 1.71 -11.45 0.18
N THR A 195 1.97 -10.84 1.35
CA THR A 195 3.34 -10.69 1.83
C THR A 195 4.02 -12.02 2.14
N PHE A 196 3.27 -13.11 2.36
CA PHE A 196 3.87 -14.42 2.55
C PHE A 196 4.52 -14.96 1.28
N TRP A 197 4.10 -14.52 0.10
CA TRP A 197 4.82 -14.80 -1.15
C TRP A 197 6.19 -14.13 -1.21
N PHE A 198 6.42 -13.10 -0.36
CA PHE A 198 7.74 -12.52 -0.20
C PHE A 198 8.67 -13.45 0.59
N ALA A 199 8.20 -14.44 1.35
CA ALA A 199 9.09 -15.33 2.09
C ALA A 199 9.92 -16.24 1.16
N ARG A 200 11.14 -16.59 1.55
CA ARG A 200 11.98 -17.61 0.87
C ARG A 200 11.81 -19.02 1.42
N GLY A 201 11.09 -19.16 2.53
CA GLY A 201 10.83 -20.44 3.17
C GLY A 201 9.98 -20.27 4.43
N VAL A 202 9.68 -21.38 5.10
CA VAL A 202 8.75 -21.43 6.24
C VAL A 202 9.19 -20.53 7.39
N LYS A 203 10.49 -20.48 7.70
CA LYS A 203 11.03 -19.62 8.77
C LYS A 203 10.72 -18.13 8.53
N GLU A 204 10.99 -17.63 7.31
CA GLU A 204 10.68 -16.24 6.96
C GLU A 204 9.17 -15.99 6.96
N MET A 205 8.37 -16.95 6.50
CA MET A 205 6.91 -16.84 6.53
C MET A 205 6.39 -16.70 7.98
N VAL A 206 6.91 -17.49 8.93
CA VAL A 206 6.58 -17.36 10.35
C VAL A 206 7.00 -16.01 10.92
N LEU A 207 8.20 -15.52 10.56
CA LEU A 207 8.66 -14.20 11.00
C LEU A 207 7.78 -13.06 10.46
N LEU A 208 7.36 -13.13 9.19
CA LEU A 208 6.42 -12.17 8.60
C LEU A 208 5.05 -12.23 9.26
N PHE A 209 4.56 -13.43 9.60
CA PHE A 209 3.31 -13.60 10.34
C PHE A 209 3.40 -12.94 11.72
N LEU A 210 4.45 -13.25 12.49
CA LEU A 210 4.67 -12.65 13.80
C LEU A 210 4.82 -11.14 13.71
N TRP A 211 5.56 -10.64 12.71
CA TRP A 211 5.68 -9.21 12.44
C TRP A 211 4.32 -8.56 12.21
N HIS A 212 3.47 -9.14 11.36
CA HIS A 212 2.14 -8.61 11.08
C HIS A 212 1.25 -8.58 12.30
N VAL A 213 1.22 -9.66 13.08
CA VAL A 213 0.40 -9.72 14.32
C VAL A 213 0.87 -8.66 15.32
N LEU A 214 2.16 -8.65 15.66
CA LEU A 214 2.69 -7.75 16.69
C LEU A 214 2.66 -6.28 16.23
N SER A 215 3.07 -6.01 15.00
CA SER A 215 3.14 -4.65 14.47
C SER A 215 1.78 -4.07 14.15
N SER A 216 0.78 -4.87 13.74
CA SER A 216 -0.57 -4.35 13.52
C SER A 216 -1.24 -3.91 14.82
N VAL A 217 -0.97 -4.61 15.93
CA VAL A 217 -1.44 -4.18 17.25
C VAL A 217 -0.70 -2.94 17.72
N ALA A 218 0.64 -2.97 17.68
CA ALA A 218 1.48 -1.88 18.19
C ALA A 218 1.39 -0.60 17.34
N PHE A 219 1.51 -0.71 16.02
CA PHE A 219 1.69 0.41 15.10
C PHE A 219 0.59 0.52 14.04
N GLY A 220 -0.35 -0.43 14.02
CA GLY A 220 -1.42 -0.45 13.02
C GLY A 220 -1.05 -1.22 11.76
N PRO A 221 -2.06 -1.67 11.01
CA PRO A 221 -1.86 -2.53 9.84
C PRO A 221 -1.10 -1.83 8.71
N GLY A 222 -1.32 -0.53 8.51
CA GLY A 222 -0.60 0.24 7.48
C GLY A 222 0.91 0.29 7.73
N ALA A 223 1.33 0.50 8.99
CA ALA A 223 2.73 0.47 9.39
C ALA A 223 3.31 -0.95 9.26
N ALA A 224 2.58 -1.98 9.71
CA ALA A 224 3.01 -3.38 9.56
C ALA A 224 3.31 -3.73 8.08
N ILE A 225 2.40 -3.36 7.17
CA ILE A 225 2.56 -3.55 5.72
C ILE A 225 3.76 -2.77 5.19
N ALA A 226 3.89 -1.49 5.54
CA ALA A 226 5.02 -0.66 5.10
C ALA A 226 6.37 -1.22 5.57
N GLY A 227 6.44 -1.76 6.79
CA GLY A 227 7.62 -2.45 7.31
C GLY A 227 8.03 -3.67 6.49
N VAL A 228 7.06 -4.49 6.08
CA VAL A 228 7.34 -5.64 5.21
C VAL A 228 7.78 -5.20 3.82
N LEU A 229 7.23 -4.10 3.29
CA LEU A 229 7.66 -3.53 2.00
C LEU A 229 9.09 -2.96 2.08
N LEU A 230 9.47 -2.30 3.19
CA LEU A 230 10.86 -1.88 3.45
C LEU A 230 11.82 -3.07 3.39
N PHE A 231 11.49 -4.14 4.13
CA PHE A 231 12.26 -5.39 4.14
C PHE A 231 12.38 -5.99 2.72
N ARG A 232 11.26 -6.04 1.99
CA ARG A 232 11.23 -6.55 0.62
C ARG A 232 12.16 -5.74 -0.29
N GLU A 233 12.07 -4.42 -0.27
CA GLU A 233 12.90 -3.57 -1.14
C GLU A 233 14.38 -3.66 -0.80
N ALA A 234 14.75 -3.73 0.49
CA ALA A 234 16.14 -3.93 0.91
C ALA A 234 16.71 -5.23 0.34
N ARG A 235 15.91 -6.29 0.39
CA ARG A 235 16.30 -7.58 -0.15
C ARG A 235 16.40 -7.58 -1.67
N LEU A 236 15.46 -6.95 -2.38
CA LEU A 236 15.50 -6.86 -3.84
C LEU A 236 16.78 -6.16 -4.32
N ASN A 237 17.23 -5.13 -3.61
CA ASN A 237 18.44 -4.38 -3.97
C ASN A 237 19.74 -5.08 -3.54
N SER A 238 19.73 -5.84 -2.43
CA SER A 238 20.92 -6.59 -1.99
C SER A 238 21.41 -7.64 -2.99
N ARG A 239 20.51 -8.26 -3.77
CA ARG A 239 20.88 -9.27 -4.79
C ARG A 239 21.48 -8.64 -6.04
N THR A 240 20.90 -7.52 -6.46
CA THR A 240 21.39 -6.76 -7.61
C THR A 240 22.87 -6.38 -7.44
N ALA A 241 23.26 -5.94 -6.25
CA ALA A 241 24.65 -5.56 -5.97
C ALA A 241 25.65 -6.75 -6.00
N VAL A 242 25.15 -7.99 -5.90
CA VAL A 242 25.97 -9.20 -6.07
C VAL A 242 26.08 -9.57 -7.55
N GLU A 243 24.97 -9.49 -8.29
CA GLU A 243 24.95 -9.76 -9.74
C GLU A 243 25.82 -8.75 -10.52
N ASP A 244 25.73 -7.45 -10.20
CA ASP A 244 26.55 -6.40 -10.84
C ASP A 244 28.07 -6.54 -10.54
N LYS A 245 28.50 -7.46 -9.67
CA LYS A 245 29.92 -7.77 -9.38
C LYS A 245 30.43 -9.03 -10.08
N GLU A 246 29.54 -9.87 -10.59
CA GLU A 246 29.88 -11.12 -11.27
C GLU A 246 30.02 -10.96 -12.80
N ASP A 247 29.61 -9.81 -13.34
CA ASP A 247 29.76 -9.38 -14.75
C ASP A 247 30.93 -8.40 -14.90
#